data_AF-A0A9P5H684-F1
#
_entry.id   AF-A0A9P5H684-F1
#
_cell.length_a   1.000
_cell.length_b   1.000
_cell.length_c   1.000
_cell.angle_alpha   90.00
_cell.angle_beta   90.00
_cell.angle_gamma   90.00
#
_symmetry.space_group_name_H-M   'P 1'
#
loop_
_entity.id
_entity.type
_entity.pdbx_description
1 polymer ?
#
loop_
_entity_poly.entity_id
_entity_poly.type
_entity_poly.pdbx_seq_one_letter_code
_entity_poly.pdbx_strand_id
1 'polypeptide(L)'
;MAISASQNLGSEETRQNATISFSHHNDSILVEPSIYSAKYIPETSFPIQIAAKSFPGGEDAFRRYVKSKVVILPEESIRHELGVDQVWRRFQAASNLARTMLTYEPIVREFYQRLFQQLVDDGINWVEIRAGGSKGVLVHDGEEDPDPDLDFWWEVMEDEITKFQATEKGQRFWGARVIWSDFRGQNQSSITTSMKIALDRKVKFPDLFGGYDVVGQEDLGRALVDLAPELLWFQEQAAKLNVTMPFFFHAGETLGDGNSTDLNLVDALLLGTRRIGHGFSLYKHPELIREVIARKVLVEVCPISNEVLRLTTDILHHPLPAMVAHGIPTAISNDDPAILGYDTAGVSYDFYQVIQGFDDIGLGGVLWHIIAFAGLILKISQTQIG
;
A
#
# COMPACT_ATOMS: atom_id res chain seq x y z
N MET A 1 2.69 -19.94 13.88
CA MET A 1 2.06 -19.53 12.60
C MET A 1 1.25 -20.66 12.02
N ALA A 2 0.03 -20.36 11.59
CA ALA A 2 -0.88 -21.26 10.90
C ALA A 2 -1.28 -20.70 9.54
N ILE A 3 -1.82 -21.58 8.70
CA ILE A 3 -2.49 -21.25 7.45
C ILE A 3 -3.92 -21.77 7.48
N SER A 4 -4.87 -20.97 7.02
CA SER A 4 -6.22 -21.42 6.70
C SER A 4 -6.50 -21.18 5.22
N ALA A 5 -7.51 -21.84 4.68
CA ALA A 5 -7.94 -21.67 3.30
C ALA A 5 -9.48 -21.71 3.19
N SER A 6 -10.05 -21.03 2.20
CA SER A 6 -11.50 -21.06 1.96
C SER A 6 -12.02 -22.38 1.39
N GLN A 7 -11.11 -23.27 1.00
CA GLN A 7 -11.40 -24.62 0.54
C GLN A 7 -10.13 -25.49 0.62
N ASN A 8 -10.28 -26.79 0.40
CA ASN A 8 -9.13 -27.71 0.39
C ASN A 8 -8.13 -27.36 -0.72
N LEU A 9 -6.85 -27.64 -0.49
CA LEU A 9 -5.75 -27.37 -1.43
C LEU A 9 -5.31 -28.62 -2.19
N GLY A 10 -6.15 -29.66 -2.28
CA GLY A 10 -5.79 -30.98 -2.78
C GLY A 10 -5.47 -31.03 -4.29
N SER A 11 -6.22 -30.31 -5.12
CA SER A 11 -6.02 -30.27 -6.58
C SER A 11 -5.45 -28.93 -7.05
N GLU A 12 -4.97 -28.88 -8.28
CA GLU A 12 -4.49 -27.62 -8.87
C GLU A 12 -5.61 -26.59 -8.99
N GLU A 13 -6.79 -27.01 -9.46
CA GLU A 13 -7.98 -26.17 -9.57
C GLU A 13 -8.39 -25.60 -8.21
N THR A 14 -8.42 -26.42 -7.15
CA THR A 14 -8.81 -25.90 -5.83
C THR A 14 -7.75 -24.97 -5.24
N ARG A 15 -6.46 -25.23 -5.50
CA ARG A 15 -5.38 -24.29 -5.15
C ARG A 15 -5.51 -22.97 -5.89
N GLN A 16 -5.81 -22.97 -7.18
CA GLN A 16 -5.99 -21.75 -7.97
C GLN A 16 -7.15 -20.90 -7.46
N ASN A 17 -8.27 -21.52 -7.08
CA ASN A 17 -9.46 -20.81 -6.63
C ASN A 17 -9.46 -20.45 -5.13
N ALA A 18 -8.65 -21.12 -4.31
CA ALA A 18 -8.63 -20.87 -2.87
C ALA A 18 -8.07 -19.48 -2.53
N THR A 19 -8.70 -18.83 -1.56
CA THR A 19 -8.07 -17.79 -0.75
C THR A 19 -7.38 -18.46 0.43
N ILE A 20 -6.26 -17.90 0.86
CA ILE A 20 -5.54 -18.37 2.05
C ILE A 20 -5.36 -17.20 3.02
N SER A 21 -5.11 -17.50 4.28
CA SER A 21 -4.76 -16.50 5.30
C SER A 21 -3.79 -17.09 6.32
N PHE A 22 -3.04 -16.21 6.98
CA PHE A 22 -2.10 -16.58 8.03
C PHE A 22 -2.56 -16.02 9.39
N SER A 23 -2.24 -16.76 10.45
CA SER A 23 -2.48 -16.35 11.83
C SER A 23 -1.38 -16.85 12.76
N HIS A 24 -1.24 -16.22 13.92
CA HIS A 24 -0.40 -16.72 15.00
C HIS A 24 -1.19 -17.67 15.90
N HIS A 25 -0.51 -18.70 16.42
CA HIS A 25 -1.05 -19.67 17.38
C HIS A 25 0.12 -20.23 18.18
N ASN A 26 -0.03 -20.28 19.50
CA ASN A 26 0.96 -20.82 20.44
C ASN A 26 0.87 -22.34 20.56
N ASP A 27 -0.36 -22.88 20.56
CA ASP A 27 -0.63 -24.29 20.81
C ASP A 27 -0.60 -25.15 19.54
N SER A 28 -0.51 -26.46 19.77
CA SER A 28 -0.60 -27.47 18.71
C SER A 28 -2.00 -27.49 18.10
N ILE A 29 -2.09 -27.01 16.86
CA ILE A 29 -3.34 -27.00 16.09
C ILE A 29 -3.69 -28.43 15.64
N LEU A 30 -4.99 -28.74 15.58
CA LEU A 30 -5.49 -30.00 15.04
C LEU A 30 -4.92 -30.27 13.63
N VAL A 31 -4.40 -31.48 13.42
CA VAL A 31 -3.69 -31.89 12.20
C VAL A 31 -4.62 -32.64 11.22
N GLU A 32 -5.86 -32.92 11.61
CA GLU A 32 -6.81 -33.71 10.82
C GLU A 32 -8.19 -33.06 10.75
N PRO A 33 -8.83 -33.02 9.57
CA PRO A 33 -8.30 -33.46 8.27
C PRO A 33 -7.25 -32.49 7.68
N SER A 34 -6.23 -33.03 7.01
CA SER A 34 -5.22 -32.25 6.29
C SER A 34 -5.82 -31.15 5.40
N ILE A 35 -5.16 -30.00 5.28
CA ILE A 35 -5.56 -28.90 4.37
C ILE A 35 -5.63 -29.34 2.89
N TYR A 36 -4.97 -30.44 2.52
CA TYR A 36 -5.02 -31.02 1.17
C TYR A 36 -6.12 -32.08 0.99
N SER A 37 -6.86 -32.41 2.05
CA SER A 37 -7.91 -33.41 2.04
C SER A 37 -9.23 -32.84 1.53
N ALA A 38 -9.99 -33.63 0.75
CA ALA A 38 -11.36 -33.29 0.37
C ALA A 38 -12.30 -33.12 1.59
N LYS A 39 -11.89 -33.60 2.77
CA LYS A 39 -12.63 -33.43 4.04
C LYS A 39 -12.22 -32.17 4.81
N TYR A 40 -11.25 -31.40 4.34
CA TYR A 40 -10.86 -30.14 4.97
C TYR A 40 -12.07 -29.23 5.17
N ILE A 41 -12.20 -28.69 6.38
CA ILE A 41 -13.26 -27.75 6.73
C ILE A 41 -12.73 -26.35 6.40
N PRO A 42 -13.39 -25.59 5.50
CA PRO A 42 -12.99 -24.23 5.16
C PRO A 42 -12.71 -23.35 6.39
N GLU A 43 -11.72 -22.49 6.26
CA GLU A 43 -11.29 -21.50 7.26
C GLU A 43 -10.75 -22.10 8.58
N THR A 44 -10.54 -23.41 8.65
CA THR A 44 -9.88 -24.00 9.82
C THR A 44 -8.37 -23.83 9.75
N SER A 45 -7.77 -23.35 10.83
CA SER A 45 -6.31 -23.18 10.95
C SER A 45 -5.60 -24.53 10.82
N PHE A 46 -4.44 -24.52 10.16
CA PHE A 46 -3.59 -25.68 9.96
C PHE A 46 -2.11 -25.30 10.16
N PRO A 47 -1.25 -26.15 10.77
CA PRO A 47 0.15 -25.82 10.97
C PRO A 47 0.90 -25.55 9.66
N ILE A 48 1.45 -24.33 9.50
CA ILE A 48 2.09 -23.91 8.24
C ILE A 48 3.28 -24.80 7.86
N GLN A 49 4.05 -25.28 8.83
CA GLN A 49 5.21 -26.15 8.57
C GLN A 49 4.77 -27.52 8.03
N ILE A 50 3.63 -28.05 8.51
CA ILE A 50 3.07 -29.30 8.00
C ILE A 50 2.48 -29.07 6.62
N ALA A 51 1.74 -27.98 6.41
CA ALA A 51 1.24 -27.61 5.08
C ALA A 51 2.38 -27.54 4.07
N ALA A 52 3.42 -26.77 4.35
CA ALA A 52 4.56 -26.61 3.46
C ALA A 52 5.25 -27.94 3.11
N LYS A 53 5.49 -28.81 4.10
CA LYS A 53 6.14 -30.11 3.90
C LYS A 53 5.29 -31.11 3.12
N SER A 54 3.97 -31.08 3.32
CA SER A 54 3.04 -31.99 2.68
C SER A 54 2.44 -31.44 1.38
N PHE A 55 2.81 -30.22 0.98
CA PHE A 55 2.39 -29.63 -0.27
C PHE A 55 2.90 -30.47 -1.47
N PRO A 56 2.08 -30.68 -2.51
CA PRO A 56 2.52 -31.35 -3.73
C PRO A 56 3.73 -30.64 -4.36
N GLY A 57 4.88 -31.31 -4.40
CA GLY A 57 6.15 -30.73 -4.86
C GLY A 57 7.02 -30.13 -3.74
N GLY A 58 6.64 -30.30 -2.47
CA GLY A 58 7.42 -29.92 -1.30
C GLY A 58 7.38 -28.42 -0.96
N GLU A 59 8.23 -28.03 0.00
CA GLU A 59 8.24 -26.67 0.57
C GLU A 59 8.51 -25.57 -0.48
N ASP A 60 9.37 -25.83 -1.47
CA ASP A 60 9.67 -24.85 -2.53
C ASP A 60 8.45 -24.59 -3.42
N ALA A 61 7.68 -25.65 -3.72
CA ALA A 61 6.44 -25.51 -4.46
C ALA A 61 5.38 -24.78 -3.63
N PHE A 62 5.32 -25.01 -2.32
CA PHE A 62 4.47 -24.25 -1.41
C PHE A 62 4.82 -22.76 -1.40
N ARG A 63 6.10 -22.40 -1.32
CA ARG A 63 6.56 -21.00 -1.37
C ARG A 63 6.17 -20.33 -2.69
N ARG A 64 6.36 -21.00 -3.82
CA ARG A 64 5.92 -20.50 -5.14
C ARG A 64 4.40 -20.30 -5.19
N TYR A 65 3.63 -21.23 -4.65
CA TYR A 65 2.18 -21.12 -4.55
C TYR A 65 1.74 -19.92 -3.69
N VAL A 66 2.37 -19.72 -2.52
CA VAL A 66 2.06 -18.56 -1.68
C VAL A 66 2.44 -17.26 -2.39
N LYS A 67 3.62 -17.22 -3.04
CA LYS A 67 4.08 -16.05 -3.82
C LYS A 67 3.11 -15.73 -4.96
N SER A 68 2.61 -16.73 -5.69
CA SER A 68 1.63 -16.52 -6.76
C SER A 68 0.28 -15.99 -6.27
N LYS A 69 -0.01 -16.04 -4.96
CA LYS A 69 -1.23 -15.47 -4.36
C LYS A 69 -1.03 -14.02 -3.89
N VAL A 70 0.20 -13.63 -3.59
CA VAL A 70 0.52 -12.26 -3.10
C VAL A 70 1.12 -11.35 -4.18
N VAL A 71 1.40 -11.85 -5.38
CA VAL A 71 1.98 -11.09 -6.50
C VAL A 71 1.06 -11.09 -7.73
N ILE A 72 0.85 -9.94 -8.36
CA ILE A 72 0.27 -9.88 -9.71
C ILE A 72 1.30 -10.43 -10.70
N LEU A 73 0.94 -11.52 -11.37
CA LEU A 73 1.86 -12.16 -12.31
C LEU A 73 1.92 -11.37 -13.64
N PRO A 74 3.05 -11.39 -14.37
CA PRO A 74 3.15 -10.71 -15.67
C PRO A 74 2.07 -11.13 -16.68
N GLU A 75 1.69 -12.41 -16.69
CA GLU A 75 0.60 -12.92 -17.53
C GLU A 75 -0.79 -12.42 -17.10
N GLU A 76 -0.93 -11.94 -15.87
CA GLU A 76 -2.14 -11.27 -15.40
C GLU A 76 -2.12 -9.80 -15.81
N SER A 77 -1.01 -9.07 -15.64
CA SER A 77 -0.96 -7.62 -15.91
C SER A 77 -1.30 -7.28 -17.38
N ILE A 78 -0.77 -8.03 -18.35
CA ILE A 78 -0.92 -7.76 -19.79
C ILE A 78 -2.32 -8.03 -20.38
N ARG A 79 -3.27 -8.55 -19.59
CA ARG A 79 -4.63 -8.89 -20.03
C ARG A 79 -5.53 -7.65 -20.09
N HIS A 80 -5.16 -6.64 -20.88
CA HIS A 80 -5.87 -5.36 -20.98
C HIS A 80 -7.35 -5.50 -21.34
N GLU A 81 -7.74 -6.56 -22.06
CA GLU A 81 -9.13 -6.83 -22.42
C GLU A 81 -10.04 -7.15 -21.21
N LEU A 82 -9.46 -7.49 -20.05
CA LEU A 82 -10.20 -7.70 -18.81
C LEU A 82 -10.45 -6.40 -18.03
N GLY A 83 -9.83 -5.28 -18.44
CA GLY A 83 -10.01 -3.96 -17.85
C GLY A 83 -9.37 -3.76 -16.47
N VAL A 84 -9.44 -2.52 -15.96
CA VAL A 84 -8.84 -2.08 -14.69
C VAL A 84 -9.48 -2.79 -13.49
N ASP A 85 -10.81 -2.95 -13.48
CA ASP A 85 -11.54 -3.58 -12.37
C ASP A 85 -11.09 -5.02 -12.08
N GLN A 86 -10.75 -5.79 -13.12
CA GLN A 86 -10.34 -7.18 -12.92
C GLN A 86 -8.96 -7.28 -12.26
N VAL A 87 -8.00 -6.45 -12.67
CA VAL A 87 -6.66 -6.45 -12.03
C VAL A 87 -6.72 -5.86 -10.63
N TRP A 88 -7.58 -4.89 -10.38
CA TRP A 88 -7.83 -4.39 -9.02
C TRP A 88 -8.39 -5.47 -8.08
N ARG A 89 -9.29 -6.34 -8.54
CA ARG A 89 -9.73 -7.50 -7.74
C ARG A 89 -8.55 -8.41 -7.38
N ARG A 90 -7.63 -8.64 -8.33
CA ARG A 90 -6.42 -9.44 -8.12
C ARG A 90 -5.47 -8.76 -7.12
N PHE A 91 -5.25 -7.47 -7.27
CA PHE A 91 -4.45 -6.63 -6.37
C PHE A 91 -5.00 -6.67 -4.95
N GLN A 92 -6.30 -6.41 -4.77
CA GLN A 92 -6.97 -6.45 -3.47
C GLN A 92 -6.87 -7.84 -2.81
N ALA A 93 -7.01 -8.92 -3.59
CA ALA A 93 -6.82 -10.28 -3.07
C ALA A 93 -5.38 -10.51 -2.57
N ALA A 94 -4.37 -10.02 -3.30
CA ALA A 94 -2.97 -10.06 -2.86
C ALA A 94 -2.73 -9.23 -1.60
N SER A 95 -3.19 -7.97 -1.57
CA SER A 95 -3.04 -7.08 -0.41
C SER A 95 -3.71 -7.65 0.84
N ASN A 96 -4.90 -8.23 0.69
CA ASN A 96 -5.63 -8.87 1.79
C ASN A 96 -4.85 -10.03 2.38
N LEU A 97 -4.25 -10.88 1.54
CA LEU A 97 -3.38 -11.97 1.99
C LEU A 97 -2.13 -11.42 2.70
N ALA A 98 -1.41 -10.48 2.08
CA ALA A 98 -0.22 -9.87 2.64
C ALA A 98 -0.47 -9.32 4.06
N ARG A 99 -1.60 -8.67 4.27
CA ARG A 99 -2.01 -8.14 5.58
C ARG A 99 -2.10 -9.23 6.66
N THR A 100 -2.53 -10.44 6.32
CA THR A 100 -2.62 -11.54 7.30
C THR A 100 -1.25 -12.08 7.73
N MET A 101 -0.19 -11.79 6.97
CA MET A 101 1.17 -12.20 7.32
C MET A 101 1.80 -11.27 8.37
N LEU A 102 1.31 -10.04 8.48
CA LEU A 102 1.85 -8.99 9.35
C LEU A 102 0.92 -8.76 10.55
N THR A 103 0.78 -9.77 11.40
CA THR A 103 -0.07 -9.72 12.61
C THR A 103 0.63 -10.21 13.86
N TYR A 104 1.89 -10.64 13.77
CA TYR A 104 2.68 -11.14 14.90
C TYR A 104 3.95 -10.30 15.03
N GLU A 105 4.18 -9.76 16.22
CA GLU A 105 5.21 -8.76 16.50
C GLU A 105 6.61 -9.17 16.00
N PRO A 106 7.15 -10.37 16.29
CA PRO A 106 8.46 -10.77 15.78
C PRO A 106 8.58 -10.73 14.26
N ILE A 107 7.50 -11.02 13.52
CA ILE A 107 7.48 -10.93 12.05
C ILE A 107 7.48 -9.47 11.61
N VAL A 108 6.68 -8.62 12.26
CA VAL A 108 6.59 -7.19 11.95
C VAL A 108 7.91 -6.47 12.22
N ARG A 109 8.61 -6.81 13.31
CA ARG A 109 9.94 -6.25 13.60
C ARG A 109 10.98 -6.61 12.54
N GLU A 110 11.06 -7.90 12.18
CA GLU A 110 11.94 -8.37 11.11
C GLU A 110 11.58 -7.73 9.76
N PHE A 111 10.28 -7.56 9.49
CA PHE A 111 9.79 -6.87 8.29
C PHE A 111 10.34 -5.44 8.20
N TYR A 112 10.24 -4.64 9.27
CA TYR A 112 10.75 -3.27 9.26
C TYR A 112 12.27 -3.19 9.06
N GLN A 113 13.04 -4.04 9.75
CA GLN A 113 14.50 -4.07 9.56
C GLN A 113 14.86 -4.41 8.10
N ARG A 114 14.17 -5.37 7.49
CA ARG A 114 14.38 -5.71 6.07
C ARG A 114 13.96 -4.60 5.12
N LEU A 115 12.83 -3.94 5.39
CA LEU A 115 12.36 -2.80 4.62
C LEU A 115 13.40 -1.68 4.59
N PHE A 116 13.84 -1.20 5.76
CA PHE A 116 14.84 -0.13 5.85
C PHE A 116 16.16 -0.54 5.24
N GLN A 117 16.53 -1.81 5.40
CA GLN A 117 17.72 -2.35 4.78
C GLN A 117 17.67 -2.26 3.25
N GLN A 118 16.59 -2.71 2.63
CA GLN A 118 16.41 -2.67 1.19
C GLN A 118 16.34 -1.24 0.65
N LEU A 119 15.70 -0.32 1.38
CA LEU A 119 15.67 1.10 1.01
C LEU A 119 17.08 1.70 0.95
N VAL A 120 17.90 1.49 1.98
CA VAL A 120 19.28 2.01 2.00
C VAL A 120 20.15 1.34 0.93
N ASP A 121 19.94 0.05 0.67
CA ASP A 121 20.63 -0.66 -0.42
C ASP A 121 20.32 -0.08 -1.80
N ASP A 122 19.10 0.46 -1.96
CA ASP A 122 18.66 1.18 -3.16
C ASP A 122 19.01 2.68 -3.13
N GLY A 123 19.75 3.14 -2.12
CA GLY A 123 20.16 4.54 -1.97
C GLY A 123 19.10 5.47 -1.40
N ILE A 124 18.00 4.93 -0.88
CA ILE A 124 16.88 5.68 -0.28
C ILE A 124 17.11 5.84 1.22
N ASN A 125 17.22 7.10 1.65
CA ASN A 125 17.50 7.45 3.05
C ASN A 125 16.26 7.92 3.81
N TRP A 126 15.13 8.16 3.14
CA TRP A 126 13.89 8.66 3.75
C TRP A 126 12.67 8.03 3.09
N VAL A 127 11.64 7.73 3.86
CA VAL A 127 10.41 7.11 3.36
C VAL A 127 9.15 7.64 4.07
N GLU A 128 8.06 7.84 3.32
CA GLU A 128 6.74 8.14 3.87
C GLU A 128 5.75 7.05 3.46
N ILE A 129 5.35 6.21 4.42
CA ILE A 129 4.57 4.99 4.23
C ILE A 129 3.08 5.32 4.39
N ARG A 130 2.24 4.89 3.45
CA ARG A 130 0.79 4.95 3.62
C ARG A 130 0.35 3.77 4.47
N ALA A 131 -0.04 4.05 5.70
CA ALA A 131 -0.53 3.03 6.61
C ALA A 131 -1.60 3.62 7.51
N GLY A 132 -2.46 2.77 8.06
CA GLY A 132 -3.50 3.19 8.98
C GLY A 132 -4.25 1.99 9.47
N GLY A 133 -4.86 2.08 10.65
CA GLY A 133 -5.64 0.97 11.20
C GLY A 133 -6.43 1.39 12.42
N SER A 134 -7.67 0.91 12.51
CA SER A 134 -8.62 1.28 13.57
C SER A 134 -8.84 0.18 14.60
N LYS A 135 -8.06 -0.91 14.52
CA LYS A 135 -8.16 -2.09 15.38
C LYS A 135 -6.78 -2.63 15.73
N GLY A 136 -6.66 -3.12 16.96
CA GLY A 136 -5.48 -3.82 17.45
C GLY A 136 -5.44 -5.20 16.81
N VAL A 137 -4.38 -5.47 16.07
CA VAL A 137 -4.22 -6.71 15.29
C VAL A 137 -2.84 -7.35 15.48
N LEU A 138 -1.98 -6.73 16.29
CA LEU A 138 -0.64 -7.21 16.55
C LEU A 138 -0.64 -8.10 17.77
N VAL A 139 -0.16 -9.33 17.62
CA VAL A 139 0.02 -10.30 18.69
C VAL A 139 1.46 -10.21 19.19
N HIS A 140 1.65 -10.05 20.50
CA HIS A 140 2.97 -10.01 21.15
C HIS A 140 3.72 -11.34 21.03
N ASP A 141 5.04 -11.29 21.17
CA ASP A 141 5.84 -12.51 21.25
C ASP A 141 5.39 -13.42 22.41
N GLY A 142 4.99 -14.64 22.07
CA GLY A 142 4.52 -15.65 23.03
C GLY A 142 3.05 -15.48 23.45
N GLU A 143 2.32 -14.51 22.91
CA GLU A 143 0.87 -14.35 23.14
C GLU A 143 0.04 -14.94 21.99
N GLU A 144 -1.26 -15.12 22.21
CA GLU A 144 -2.17 -15.67 21.20
C GLU A 144 -3.21 -14.66 20.72
N ASP A 145 -3.69 -13.80 21.63
CA ASP A 145 -4.69 -12.78 21.32
C ASP A 145 -4.02 -11.47 20.84
N PRO A 146 -4.63 -10.75 19.89
CA PRO A 146 -4.14 -9.43 19.50
C PRO A 146 -4.20 -8.43 20.66
N ASP A 147 -3.18 -7.59 20.77
CA ASP A 147 -3.17 -6.47 21.72
C ASP A 147 -4.30 -5.49 21.38
N PRO A 148 -5.22 -5.19 22.31
CA PRO A 148 -6.25 -4.17 22.10
C PRO A 148 -5.70 -2.74 22.01
N ASP A 149 -4.46 -2.50 22.44
CA ASP A 149 -3.79 -1.20 22.31
C ASP A 149 -3.42 -0.93 20.84
N LEU A 150 -3.99 0.15 20.31
CA LEU A 150 -3.75 0.60 18.93
C LEU A 150 -2.41 1.32 18.78
N ASP A 151 -1.75 1.64 19.89
CA ASP A 151 -0.49 2.39 19.90
C ASP A 151 0.71 1.45 19.70
N PHE A 152 0.60 0.20 20.14
CA PHE A 152 1.68 -0.78 20.15
C PHE A 152 2.35 -0.99 18.78
N TRP A 153 1.57 -1.06 17.70
CA TRP A 153 2.13 -1.19 16.35
C TRP A 153 3.09 -0.05 15.99
N TRP A 154 2.77 1.16 16.45
CA TRP A 154 3.53 2.37 16.14
C TRP A 154 4.76 2.49 17.03
N GLU A 155 4.67 2.05 18.29
CA GLU A 155 5.84 1.90 19.18
C GLU A 155 6.86 0.92 18.57
N VAL A 156 6.39 -0.22 18.04
CA VAL A 156 7.24 -1.16 17.30
C VAL A 156 7.93 -0.47 16.12
N MET A 157 7.23 0.38 15.37
CA MET A 157 7.82 1.09 14.24
C MET A 157 8.90 2.10 14.68
N GLU A 158 8.66 2.92 15.72
CA GLU A 158 9.67 3.86 16.25
C GLU A 158 10.90 3.14 16.82
N ASP A 159 10.69 2.03 17.52
CA ASP A 159 11.73 1.14 18.00
C ASP A 159 12.61 0.65 16.85
N GLU A 160 12.00 0.11 15.79
CA GLU A 160 12.75 -0.48 14.68
C GLU A 160 13.47 0.59 13.84
N ILE A 161 12.91 1.81 13.69
CA ILE A 161 13.61 2.95 13.09
C ILE A 161 14.87 3.26 13.91
N THR A 162 14.73 3.41 15.24
CA THR A 162 15.83 3.75 16.14
C THR A 162 16.92 2.67 16.13
N LYS A 163 16.52 1.40 16.21
CA LYS A 163 17.44 0.26 16.14
C LYS A 163 18.19 0.22 14.82
N PHE A 164 17.50 0.43 13.70
CA PHE A 164 18.14 0.41 12.39
C PHE A 164 19.14 1.55 12.26
N GLN A 165 18.78 2.78 12.65
CA GLN A 165 19.66 3.96 12.61
C GLN A 165 20.94 3.79 13.46
N ALA A 166 20.88 2.98 14.52
CA ALA A 166 22.04 2.67 15.35
C ALA A 166 23.03 1.68 14.70
N THR A 167 22.63 0.96 13.64
CA THR A 167 23.53 0.08 12.88
C THR A 167 24.49 0.88 11.99
N GLU A 168 25.63 0.32 11.62
CA GLU A 168 26.59 0.96 10.69
C GLU A 168 25.91 1.35 9.36
N LYS A 169 25.03 0.50 8.84
CA LYS A 169 24.32 0.73 7.59
C LYS A 169 23.22 1.77 7.72
N GLY A 170 22.49 1.76 8.84
CA GLY A 170 21.40 2.69 9.10
C GLY A 170 21.84 4.10 9.48
N GLN A 171 23.13 4.36 9.70
CA GLN A 171 23.64 5.74 9.89
C GLN A 171 23.32 6.67 8.71
N ARG A 172 23.07 6.11 7.51
CA ARG A 172 22.65 6.86 6.32
C ARG A 172 21.13 7.05 6.23
N PHE A 173 20.35 6.30 7.02
CA PHE A 173 18.89 6.33 7.00
C PHE A 173 18.37 7.47 7.89
N TRP A 174 17.75 8.46 7.28
CA TRP A 174 17.20 9.64 7.95
C TRP A 174 15.92 9.34 8.70
N GLY A 175 15.18 8.30 8.30
CA GLY A 175 14.00 7.82 9.02
C GLY A 175 12.82 7.50 8.12
N ALA A 176 11.69 7.22 8.77
CA ALA A 176 10.42 6.95 8.13
C ALA A 176 9.31 7.76 8.78
N ARG A 177 8.27 8.09 8.01
CA ARG A 177 6.99 8.62 8.50
C ARG A 177 5.81 7.81 8.00
N VAL A 178 4.68 8.00 8.65
CA VAL A 178 3.39 7.42 8.29
C VAL A 178 2.44 8.51 7.81
N ILE A 179 1.80 8.26 6.68
CA ILE A 179 0.62 8.99 6.21
C ILE A 179 -0.58 8.13 6.56
N TRP A 180 -1.40 8.59 7.51
CA TRP A 180 -2.57 7.85 7.95
C TRP A 180 -3.53 7.66 6.78
N SER A 181 -3.82 6.42 6.41
CA SER A 181 -4.58 6.11 5.21
C SER A 181 -5.83 5.28 5.51
N ASP A 182 -7.00 5.80 5.16
CA ASP A 182 -8.28 5.09 5.26
C ASP A 182 -8.75 4.56 3.91
N PHE A 183 -9.54 3.48 3.94
CA PHE A 183 -10.11 2.93 2.71
C PHE A 183 -11.31 3.77 2.27
N ARG A 184 -11.28 4.26 1.03
CA ARG A 184 -12.33 5.16 0.50
C ARG A 184 -13.73 4.52 0.41
N GLY A 185 -13.83 3.19 0.46
CA GLY A 185 -15.12 2.48 0.52
C GLY A 185 -15.73 2.37 1.93
N GLN A 186 -15.08 2.91 2.97
CA GLN A 186 -15.63 2.90 4.32
C GLN A 186 -16.89 3.78 4.43
N ASN A 187 -17.80 3.38 5.32
CA ASN A 187 -18.94 4.22 5.70
C ASN A 187 -18.49 5.38 6.61
N GLN A 188 -19.35 6.39 6.76
CA GLN A 188 -19.10 7.59 7.55
C GLN A 188 -18.66 7.30 8.99
N SER A 189 -19.29 6.34 9.67
CA SER A 189 -18.97 6.02 11.07
C SER A 189 -17.57 5.42 11.21
N SER A 190 -17.23 4.47 10.34
CA SER A 190 -15.93 3.82 10.31
C SER A 190 -14.80 4.80 10.02
N ILE A 191 -14.94 5.62 8.97
CA ILE A 191 -13.88 6.58 8.61
C ILE A 191 -13.73 7.68 9.67
N THR A 192 -14.82 8.20 10.21
CA THR A 192 -14.77 9.19 11.30
C THR A 192 -14.09 8.63 12.55
N THR A 193 -14.31 7.35 12.86
CA THR A 193 -13.66 6.67 13.98
C THR A 193 -12.15 6.55 13.73
N SER A 194 -11.75 6.13 12.53
CA SER A 194 -10.33 6.05 12.14
C SER A 194 -9.65 7.41 12.14
N MET A 195 -10.30 8.46 11.64
CA MET A 195 -9.80 9.83 11.69
C MET A 195 -9.56 10.34 13.12
N LYS A 196 -10.42 10.00 14.09
CA LYS A 196 -10.17 10.32 15.51
C LYS A 196 -8.91 9.64 16.02
N ILE A 197 -8.73 8.37 15.65
CA ILE A 197 -7.55 7.58 16.01
C ILE A 197 -6.30 8.22 15.40
N ALA A 198 -6.34 8.61 14.13
CA ALA A 198 -5.25 9.31 13.43
C ALA A 198 -4.80 10.59 14.14
N LEU A 199 -5.75 11.41 14.61
CA LEU A 199 -5.44 12.65 15.33
C LEU A 199 -4.81 12.38 16.70
N ASP A 200 -5.35 11.42 17.46
CA ASP A 200 -4.74 10.99 18.72
C ASP A 200 -3.31 10.48 18.51
N ARG A 201 -3.06 9.78 17.39
CA ARG A 201 -1.75 9.20 17.04
C ARG A 201 -0.78 10.29 16.63
N LYS A 202 -1.25 11.33 15.92
CA LYS A 202 -0.46 12.53 15.68
C LYS A 202 -0.07 13.26 16.97
N VAL A 203 -0.93 13.28 17.98
CA VAL A 203 -0.61 13.90 19.28
C VAL A 203 0.44 13.09 20.03
N LYS A 204 0.32 11.75 20.04
CA LYS A 204 1.22 10.84 20.77
C LYS A 204 2.58 10.64 20.07
N PHE A 205 2.57 10.50 18.75
CA PHE A 205 3.73 10.23 17.90
C PHE A 205 3.89 11.36 16.86
N PRO A 206 4.22 12.60 17.30
CA PRO A 206 4.17 13.78 16.44
C PRO A 206 5.18 13.75 15.30
N ASP A 207 6.30 13.05 15.45
CA ASP A 207 7.33 12.94 14.42
C ASP A 207 7.05 11.81 13.42
N LEU A 208 6.35 10.75 13.85
CA LEU A 208 5.99 9.60 13.03
C LEU A 208 4.87 9.93 12.05
N PHE A 209 3.76 10.53 12.51
CA PHE A 209 2.60 10.78 11.63
C PHE A 209 2.72 12.12 10.89
N GLY A 210 2.78 12.06 9.56
CA GLY A 210 3.05 13.20 8.68
C GLY A 210 1.83 13.80 7.98
N GLY A 211 0.71 13.07 7.88
CA GLY A 211 -0.52 13.54 7.21
C GLY A 211 -1.57 12.46 7.03
N TYR A 212 -2.54 12.72 6.15
CA TYR A 212 -3.70 11.87 5.93
C TYR A 212 -3.99 11.66 4.43
N ASP A 213 -4.51 10.48 4.08
CA ASP A 213 -4.84 10.05 2.72
C ASP A 213 -6.07 9.12 2.72
N VAL A 214 -6.71 8.97 1.55
CA VAL A 214 -7.75 7.98 1.30
C VAL A 214 -7.35 7.10 0.12
N VAL A 215 -7.33 5.79 0.36
CA VAL A 215 -6.76 4.79 -0.56
C VAL A 215 -7.80 3.77 -1.01
N GLY A 216 -7.45 2.97 -2.02
CA GLY A 216 -8.31 1.95 -2.61
C GLY A 216 -8.61 2.25 -4.07
N GLN A 217 -9.31 1.33 -4.75
CA GLN A 217 -9.63 1.52 -6.16
C GLN A 217 -10.46 2.80 -6.34
N GLU A 218 -9.92 3.76 -7.08
CA GLU A 218 -10.56 5.07 -7.22
C GLU A 218 -11.88 4.96 -8.00
N ASP A 219 -11.89 4.27 -9.14
CA ASP A 219 -13.05 4.17 -10.03
C ASP A 219 -14.34 3.62 -9.40
N LEU A 220 -14.23 2.72 -8.41
CA LEU A 220 -15.38 2.07 -7.76
C LEU A 220 -15.63 2.57 -6.32
N GLY A 221 -14.75 3.43 -5.81
CA GLY A 221 -14.83 3.95 -4.44
C GLY A 221 -15.61 5.25 -4.32
N ARG A 222 -15.82 5.73 -3.08
CA ARG A 222 -16.39 7.07 -2.82
C ARG A 222 -15.42 8.15 -3.30
N ALA A 223 -15.91 9.13 -4.06
CA ALA A 223 -15.11 10.28 -4.46
C ALA A 223 -14.79 11.17 -3.24
N LEU A 224 -13.82 12.08 -3.38
CA LEU A 224 -13.45 13.03 -2.34
C LEU A 224 -14.62 13.96 -1.99
N VAL A 225 -15.43 14.39 -2.99
CA VAL A 225 -16.66 15.13 -2.76
C VAL A 225 -17.63 14.40 -1.82
N ASP A 226 -17.73 13.06 -1.92
CA ASP A 226 -18.61 12.26 -1.06
C ASP A 226 -18.07 12.14 0.37
N LEU A 227 -16.76 12.40 0.57
CA LEU A 227 -16.05 12.38 1.84
C LEU A 227 -15.83 13.79 2.40
N ALA A 228 -16.25 14.84 1.68
CA ALA A 228 -15.97 16.22 2.04
C ALA A 228 -16.43 16.60 3.46
N PRO A 229 -17.61 16.19 3.97
CA PRO A 229 -17.99 16.48 5.34
C PRO A 229 -17.00 15.93 6.38
N GLU A 230 -16.55 14.69 6.21
CA GLU A 230 -15.58 14.04 7.11
C GLU A 230 -14.18 14.66 6.98
N LEU A 231 -13.75 14.99 5.77
CA LEU A 231 -12.43 15.60 5.51
C LEU A 231 -12.34 17.04 6.06
N LEU A 232 -13.38 17.85 5.89
CA LEU A 232 -13.47 19.19 6.48
C LEU A 232 -13.51 19.10 8.01
N TRP A 233 -14.30 18.18 8.55
CA TRP A 233 -14.33 17.92 10.00
C TRP A 233 -12.95 17.54 10.53
N PHE A 234 -12.19 16.70 9.81
CA PHE A 234 -10.84 16.30 10.19
C PHE A 234 -9.87 17.49 10.24
N GLN A 235 -9.88 18.37 9.23
CA GLN A 235 -9.08 19.60 9.24
C GLN A 235 -9.42 20.50 10.41
N GLU A 236 -10.72 20.69 10.71
CA GLU A 236 -11.16 21.46 11.86
C GLU A 236 -10.68 20.85 13.19
N GLN A 237 -10.73 19.53 13.34
CA GLN A 237 -10.24 18.88 14.56
C GLN A 237 -8.72 18.97 14.69
N ALA A 238 -7.97 18.78 13.60
CA ALA A 238 -6.52 18.96 13.60
C ALA A 238 -6.14 20.38 14.05
N ALA A 239 -6.85 21.40 13.54
CA ALA A 239 -6.67 22.78 13.97
C ALA A 239 -7.00 23.01 15.45
N LYS A 240 -8.10 22.43 15.96
CA LYS A 240 -8.47 22.51 17.39
C LYS A 240 -7.44 21.86 18.31
N LEU A 241 -6.83 20.77 17.87
CA LEU A 241 -5.75 20.07 18.58
C LEU A 241 -4.38 20.74 18.39
N ASN A 242 -4.29 21.79 17.58
CA ASN A 242 -3.04 22.46 17.21
C ASN A 242 -1.99 21.49 16.62
N VAL A 243 -2.45 20.50 15.83
CA VAL A 243 -1.58 19.57 15.11
C VAL A 243 -1.64 19.83 13.60
N THR A 244 -0.53 19.57 12.91
CA THR A 244 -0.46 19.68 11.45
C THR A 244 -0.66 18.29 10.82
N MET A 245 -1.80 18.10 10.15
CA MET A 245 -2.14 16.90 9.39
C MET A 245 -2.54 17.26 7.96
N PRO A 246 -1.57 17.53 7.06
CA PRO A 246 -1.85 17.83 5.67
C PRO A 246 -2.43 16.61 4.93
N PHE A 247 -3.13 16.89 3.83
CA PHE A 247 -3.61 15.85 2.93
C PHE A 247 -2.58 15.51 1.85
N PHE A 248 -2.55 14.23 1.48
CA PHE A 248 -1.70 13.64 0.45
C PHE A 248 -2.51 12.70 -0.47
N PHE A 249 -3.68 13.16 -0.90
CA PHE A 249 -4.69 12.32 -1.55
C PHE A 249 -4.20 11.58 -2.79
N HIS A 250 -4.52 10.29 -2.88
CA HIS A 250 -4.70 9.64 -4.17
C HIS A 250 -5.84 10.33 -4.93
N ALA A 251 -5.55 10.79 -6.14
CA ALA A 251 -6.53 11.43 -7.01
C ALA A 251 -6.13 11.33 -8.48
N GLY A 252 -7.11 11.03 -9.34
CA GLY A 252 -6.91 10.95 -10.78
C GLY A 252 -6.15 9.71 -11.24
N GLU A 253 -6.10 8.65 -10.44
CA GLU A 253 -5.63 7.32 -10.84
C GLU A 253 -6.72 6.60 -11.66
N THR A 254 -7.03 7.14 -12.84
CA THR A 254 -8.14 6.66 -13.66
C THR A 254 -7.90 6.89 -15.15
N LEU A 255 -8.50 6.01 -15.98
CA LEU A 255 -8.63 6.22 -17.41
C LEU A 255 -9.73 7.23 -17.77
N GLY A 256 -10.61 7.55 -16.82
CA GLY A 256 -11.73 8.48 -16.97
C GLY A 256 -11.33 9.90 -17.40
N ASP A 257 -12.30 10.60 -18.00
CA ASP A 257 -12.19 11.99 -18.43
C ASP A 257 -13.57 12.66 -18.26
N GLY A 258 -13.64 13.68 -17.41
CA GLY A 258 -14.83 14.40 -16.98
C GLY A 258 -15.81 13.60 -16.10
N ASN A 259 -15.36 12.58 -15.37
CA ASN A 259 -16.21 11.74 -14.51
C ASN A 259 -16.05 12.08 -13.02
N SER A 260 -16.72 11.37 -12.12
CA SER A 260 -16.58 11.64 -10.68
C SER A 260 -15.19 11.29 -10.14
N THR A 261 -14.49 10.35 -10.78
CA THR A 261 -13.17 9.88 -10.34
C THR A 261 -12.10 10.90 -10.66
N ASP A 262 -12.01 11.36 -11.91
CA ASP A 262 -10.97 12.32 -12.30
C ASP A 262 -11.16 13.70 -11.64
N LEU A 263 -12.42 14.07 -11.33
CA LEU A 263 -12.74 15.27 -10.55
C LEU A 263 -12.23 15.23 -9.10
N ASN A 264 -11.76 14.08 -8.59
CA ASN A 264 -11.00 14.06 -7.33
C ASN A 264 -9.76 14.96 -7.40
N LEU A 265 -9.19 15.21 -8.59
CA LEU A 265 -8.10 16.19 -8.76
C LEU A 265 -8.54 17.61 -8.36
N VAL A 266 -9.78 17.99 -8.70
CA VAL A 266 -10.36 19.28 -8.32
C VAL A 266 -10.54 19.34 -6.81
N ASP A 267 -11.20 18.34 -6.25
CA ASP A 267 -11.51 18.29 -4.83
C ASP A 267 -10.25 18.25 -3.97
N ALA A 268 -9.22 17.50 -4.38
CA ALA A 268 -7.94 17.44 -3.68
C ALA A 268 -7.27 18.83 -3.61
N LEU A 269 -7.32 19.62 -4.69
CA LEU A 269 -6.81 20.98 -4.71
C LEU A 269 -7.66 21.95 -3.86
N LEU A 270 -8.98 21.81 -3.88
CA LEU A 270 -9.88 22.61 -3.05
C LEU A 270 -9.68 22.33 -1.55
N LEU A 271 -9.42 21.08 -1.19
CA LEU A 271 -9.11 20.65 0.17
C LEU A 271 -7.68 21.00 0.61
N GLY A 272 -6.88 21.60 -0.26
CA GLY A 272 -5.52 22.05 0.06
C GLY A 272 -4.50 20.92 0.19
N THR A 273 -4.65 19.84 -0.61
CA THR A 273 -3.67 18.76 -0.64
C THR A 273 -2.25 19.29 -0.92
N ARG A 274 -1.24 18.72 -0.25
CA ARG A 274 0.16 19.09 -0.49
C ARG A 274 0.80 18.27 -1.60
N ARG A 275 0.34 17.03 -1.75
CA ARG A 275 0.76 16.11 -2.80
C ARG A 275 -0.44 15.38 -3.37
N ILE A 276 -0.35 14.95 -4.62
CA ILE A 276 -1.33 14.13 -5.31
C ILE A 276 -0.68 12.79 -5.62
N GLY A 277 -1.24 11.70 -5.09
CA GLY A 277 -0.88 10.33 -5.46
C GLY A 277 -1.36 10.02 -6.87
N HIS A 278 -0.46 9.48 -7.71
CA HIS A 278 -0.60 9.21 -9.14
C HIS A 278 -0.81 10.44 -10.01
N GLY A 279 -1.95 11.13 -9.88
CA GLY A 279 -2.33 12.23 -10.77
C GLY A 279 -2.38 11.82 -12.25
N PHE A 280 -2.69 10.55 -12.53
CA PHE A 280 -2.55 9.94 -13.86
C PHE A 280 -3.38 10.67 -14.93
N SER A 281 -4.61 11.09 -14.60
CA SER A 281 -5.48 11.83 -15.51
C SER A 281 -5.21 13.34 -15.57
N LEU A 282 -4.27 13.88 -14.78
CA LEU A 282 -4.06 15.34 -14.64
C LEU A 282 -3.73 16.03 -15.97
N TYR A 283 -3.04 15.35 -16.88
CA TYR A 283 -2.68 15.88 -18.21
C TYR A 283 -3.91 16.27 -19.07
N LYS A 284 -5.10 15.76 -18.73
CA LYS A 284 -6.37 16.07 -19.40
C LYS A 284 -7.00 17.39 -18.95
N HIS A 285 -6.45 18.02 -17.90
CA HIS A 285 -7.06 19.20 -17.24
C HIS A 285 -6.13 20.42 -17.25
N PRO A 286 -6.05 21.19 -18.36
CA PRO A 286 -5.14 22.33 -18.49
C PRO A 286 -5.24 23.39 -17.38
N GLU A 287 -6.44 23.67 -16.87
CA GLU A 287 -6.61 24.63 -15.76
C GLU A 287 -6.13 24.05 -14.43
N LEU A 288 -6.31 22.75 -14.17
CA LEU A 288 -5.79 22.11 -12.96
C LEU A 288 -4.26 22.03 -12.98
N ILE A 289 -3.65 21.82 -14.16
CA ILE A 289 -2.20 21.89 -14.33
C ILE A 289 -1.67 23.25 -13.87
N ARG A 290 -2.32 24.36 -14.27
CA ARG A 290 -1.92 25.72 -13.84
C ARG A 290 -2.02 25.87 -12.32
N GLU A 291 -3.09 25.38 -11.71
CA GLU A 291 -3.29 25.44 -10.26
C GLU A 291 -2.24 24.61 -9.49
N VAL A 292 -1.96 23.38 -9.95
CA VAL A 292 -0.93 22.50 -9.36
C VAL A 292 0.44 23.18 -9.37
N ILE A 293 0.83 23.78 -10.51
CA ILE A 293 2.09 24.51 -10.65
C ILE A 293 2.12 25.75 -9.76
N ALA A 294 1.06 26.57 -9.79
CA ALA A 294 0.99 27.80 -9.02
C ALA A 294 1.07 27.54 -7.50
N ARG A 295 0.42 26.46 -7.04
CA ARG A 295 0.40 26.04 -5.63
C ARG A 295 1.59 25.18 -5.24
N LYS A 296 2.43 24.76 -6.20
CA LYS A 296 3.57 23.85 -6.01
C LYS A 296 3.17 22.52 -5.38
N VAL A 297 2.02 21.97 -5.80
CA VAL A 297 1.57 20.64 -5.37
C VAL A 297 2.40 19.60 -6.10
N LEU A 298 3.01 18.68 -5.35
CA LEU A 298 3.83 17.60 -5.92
C LEU A 298 2.93 16.44 -6.39
N VAL A 299 3.20 15.89 -7.58
CA VAL A 299 2.52 14.70 -8.08
C VAL A 299 3.44 13.49 -7.95
N GLU A 300 3.01 12.48 -7.22
CA GLU A 300 3.75 11.22 -7.01
C GLU A 300 3.38 10.23 -8.11
N VAL A 301 4.30 9.97 -9.03
CA VAL A 301 4.10 9.14 -10.21
C VAL A 301 4.69 7.75 -9.96
N CYS A 302 3.86 6.71 -10.16
CA CYS A 302 4.18 5.31 -9.90
C CYS A 302 4.07 4.49 -11.19
N PRO A 303 5.06 4.58 -12.10
CA PRO A 303 4.90 4.15 -13.49
C PRO A 303 4.72 2.63 -13.62
N ILE A 304 5.39 1.82 -12.80
CA ILE A 304 5.19 0.36 -12.83
C ILE A 304 3.79 0.01 -12.31
N SER A 305 3.32 0.68 -11.25
CA SER A 305 1.95 0.50 -10.75
C SER A 305 0.92 0.80 -11.84
N ASN A 306 1.07 1.93 -12.53
CA ASN A 306 0.16 2.34 -13.60
C ASN A 306 0.15 1.36 -14.79
N GLU A 307 1.29 0.76 -15.13
CA GLU A 307 1.36 -0.30 -16.15
C GLU A 307 0.72 -1.61 -15.67
N VAL A 308 1.11 -2.12 -14.50
CA VAL A 308 0.62 -3.38 -13.93
C VAL A 308 -0.89 -3.33 -13.66
N LEU A 309 -1.41 -2.19 -13.21
CA LEU A 309 -2.84 -1.94 -12.97
C LEU A 309 -3.60 -1.51 -14.24
N ARG A 310 -2.96 -1.58 -15.41
CA ARG A 310 -3.56 -1.40 -16.75
C ARG A 310 -4.11 0.00 -17.03
N LEU A 311 -3.55 1.03 -16.42
CA LEU A 311 -3.82 2.42 -16.78
C LEU A 311 -3.02 2.87 -18.00
N THR A 312 -1.88 2.22 -18.26
CA THR A 312 -1.14 2.35 -19.51
C THR A 312 -0.74 0.96 -20.03
N THR A 313 -0.51 0.84 -21.34
CA THR A 313 -0.06 -0.41 -21.97
C THR A 313 1.43 -0.65 -21.79
N ASP A 314 2.20 0.43 -21.78
CA ASP A 314 3.63 0.44 -21.51
C ASP A 314 4.05 1.85 -21.04
N ILE A 315 5.32 1.99 -20.70
CA ILE A 315 5.90 3.29 -20.31
C ILE A 315 5.81 4.34 -21.42
N LEU A 316 5.89 3.98 -22.71
CA LEU A 316 5.89 4.96 -23.81
C LEU A 316 4.56 5.70 -23.94
N HIS A 317 3.47 5.10 -23.46
CA HIS A 317 2.14 5.69 -23.41
C HIS A 317 1.81 6.39 -22.08
N HIS A 318 2.73 6.39 -21.11
CA HIS A 318 2.53 7.01 -19.81
C HIS A 318 2.49 8.55 -19.92
N PRO A 319 1.61 9.27 -19.21
CA PRO A 319 1.47 10.74 -19.31
C PRO A 319 2.63 11.55 -18.69
N LEU A 320 3.65 10.88 -18.13
CA LEU A 320 4.72 11.54 -17.38
C LEU A 320 5.51 12.56 -18.22
N PRO A 321 5.92 12.28 -19.48
CA PRO A 321 6.63 13.25 -20.30
C PRO A 321 5.82 14.53 -20.52
N ALA A 322 4.51 14.41 -20.74
CA ALA A 322 3.63 15.57 -20.90
C ALA A 322 3.55 16.39 -19.60
N MET A 323 3.41 15.71 -18.45
CA MET A 323 3.39 16.37 -17.14
C MET A 323 4.68 17.15 -16.87
N VAL A 324 5.85 16.54 -17.11
CA VAL A 324 7.16 17.17 -16.95
C VAL A 324 7.34 18.33 -17.93
N ALA A 325 6.96 18.16 -19.20
CA ALA A 325 7.04 19.22 -20.22
C ALA A 325 6.17 20.44 -19.89
N HIS A 326 5.05 20.24 -19.20
CA HIS A 326 4.19 21.31 -18.68
C HIS A 326 4.73 21.98 -17.41
N GLY A 327 5.81 21.47 -16.81
CA GLY A 327 6.41 22.01 -15.59
C GLY A 327 5.70 21.58 -14.30
N ILE A 328 4.94 20.48 -14.34
CA ILE A 328 4.29 19.92 -13.15
C ILE A 328 5.37 19.39 -12.20
N PRO A 329 5.38 19.78 -10.91
CA PRO A 329 6.29 19.19 -9.93
C PRO A 329 5.95 17.71 -9.76
N THR A 330 6.90 16.83 -10.08
CA THR A 330 6.69 15.37 -10.05
C THR A 330 7.73 14.69 -9.18
N ALA A 331 7.36 13.58 -8.55
CA ALA A 331 8.21 12.64 -7.80
C ALA A 331 8.01 11.24 -8.37
N ILE A 332 9.08 10.44 -8.54
CA ILE A 332 8.92 9.00 -8.83
C ILE A 332 8.81 8.23 -7.52
N SER A 333 7.85 7.31 -7.46
CA SER A 333 7.58 6.38 -6.36
C SER A 333 7.29 4.98 -6.91
N ASN A 334 7.31 3.97 -6.04
CA ASN A 334 7.17 2.54 -6.37
C ASN A 334 5.83 1.92 -5.94
N ASP A 335 5.04 2.63 -5.13
CA ASP A 335 3.70 2.24 -4.68
C ASP A 335 3.62 0.94 -3.84
N ASP A 336 3.54 -0.22 -4.49
CA ASP A 336 3.41 -1.53 -3.82
C ASP A 336 4.31 -2.59 -4.50
N PRO A 337 5.64 -2.38 -4.54
CA PRO A 337 6.55 -3.11 -5.43
C PRO A 337 6.50 -4.64 -5.27
N ALA A 338 6.36 -5.11 -4.02
CA ALA A 338 6.25 -6.54 -3.72
C ALA A 338 5.00 -7.19 -4.35
N ILE A 339 3.85 -6.50 -4.35
CA ILE A 339 2.61 -7.00 -4.96
C ILE A 339 2.67 -6.85 -6.48
N LEU A 340 3.31 -5.79 -6.98
CA LEU A 340 3.49 -5.49 -8.40
C LEU A 340 4.54 -6.41 -9.07
N GLY A 341 5.24 -7.24 -8.29
CA GLY A 341 6.01 -8.37 -8.80
C GLY A 341 7.51 -8.16 -8.91
N TYR A 342 8.04 -7.05 -8.40
CA TYR A 342 9.48 -6.84 -8.27
C TYR A 342 9.87 -6.81 -6.78
N ASP A 343 10.61 -7.84 -6.37
CA ASP A 343 10.89 -8.26 -4.98
C ASP A 343 11.91 -7.36 -4.26
N THR A 344 11.63 -6.05 -4.21
CA THR A 344 12.45 -5.02 -3.56
C THR A 344 11.58 -3.89 -3.02
N ALA A 345 12.03 -3.20 -1.98
CA ALA A 345 11.39 -1.98 -1.47
C ALA A 345 11.86 -0.68 -2.13
N GLY A 346 12.86 -0.77 -3.01
CA GLY A 346 13.47 0.39 -3.68
C GLY A 346 12.63 0.98 -4.81
N VAL A 347 13.13 2.07 -5.39
CA VAL A 347 12.54 2.80 -6.54
C VAL A 347 13.38 2.66 -7.82
N SER A 348 14.53 1.99 -7.78
CA SER A 348 15.41 1.83 -8.95
C SER A 348 14.71 1.26 -10.18
N TYR A 349 13.73 0.35 -10.01
CA TYR A 349 12.99 -0.20 -11.15
C TYR A 349 12.09 0.84 -11.82
N ASP A 350 11.36 1.65 -11.04
CA ASP A 350 10.55 2.75 -11.58
C ASP A 350 11.42 3.81 -12.26
N PHE A 351 12.55 4.17 -11.65
CA PHE A 351 13.53 5.07 -12.28
C PHE A 351 14.09 4.48 -13.57
N TYR A 352 14.43 3.19 -13.58
CA TYR A 352 14.90 2.49 -14.78
C TYR A 352 13.85 2.55 -15.89
N GLN A 353 12.59 2.24 -15.57
CA GLN A 353 11.50 2.27 -16.55
C GLN A 353 11.35 3.68 -17.15
N VAL A 354 11.38 4.73 -16.33
CA VAL A 354 11.27 6.12 -16.79
C VAL A 354 12.47 6.54 -17.65
N ILE A 355 13.69 6.27 -17.20
CA ILE A 355 14.92 6.71 -17.89
C ILE A 355 15.12 5.95 -19.21
N GLN A 356 14.78 4.67 -19.25
CA GLN A 356 14.86 3.88 -20.49
C GLN A 356 13.67 4.13 -21.41
N GLY A 357 12.49 4.44 -20.86
CA GLY A 357 11.30 4.73 -21.65
C GLY A 357 11.36 6.08 -22.36
N PHE A 358 12.05 7.07 -21.78
CA PHE A 358 12.06 8.43 -22.31
C PHE A 358 13.47 9.00 -22.46
N ASP A 359 13.92 9.13 -23.71
CA ASP A 359 15.22 9.71 -24.07
C ASP A 359 15.38 11.17 -23.58
N ASP A 360 14.27 11.94 -23.58
CA ASP A 360 14.29 13.39 -23.40
C ASP A 360 14.13 13.86 -21.93
N ILE A 361 13.81 12.96 -21.00
CA ILE A 361 13.69 13.35 -19.58
C ILE A 361 15.07 13.34 -18.91
N GLY A 362 15.85 12.28 -19.11
CA GLY A 362 17.18 12.06 -18.50
C GLY A 362 17.20 12.15 -16.96
N LEU A 363 18.29 11.73 -16.32
CA LEU A 363 18.42 11.85 -14.85
C LEU A 363 18.32 13.30 -14.36
N GLY A 364 18.74 14.28 -15.18
CA GLY A 364 18.65 15.70 -14.84
C GLY A 364 17.21 16.22 -14.82
N GLY A 365 16.40 15.95 -15.85
CA GLY A 365 14.99 16.36 -15.87
C GLY A 365 14.17 15.67 -14.78
N VAL A 366 14.57 14.44 -14.41
CA VAL A 366 14.06 13.70 -13.25
C VAL A 366 14.51 14.35 -11.92
N LEU A 367 15.81 14.56 -11.69
CA LEU A 367 16.34 15.02 -10.38
C LEU A 367 16.04 16.50 -10.04
N TRP A 368 15.76 17.36 -11.02
CA TRP A 368 15.46 18.78 -10.76
C TRP A 368 14.10 19.01 -10.05
N HIS A 369 13.23 18.00 -10.02
CA HIS A 369 11.89 18.11 -9.41
C HIS A 369 11.55 16.98 -8.42
N ILE A 370 12.38 15.93 -8.33
CA ILE A 370 12.03 14.69 -7.62
C ILE A 370 12.70 14.61 -6.24
N ILE A 371 11.85 14.51 -5.21
CA ILE A 371 12.19 13.82 -3.95
C ILE A 371 11.67 12.40 -4.13
N ALA A 372 12.53 11.39 -4.10
CA ALA A 372 12.09 10.00 -4.10
C ALA A 372 11.32 9.74 -2.80
N PHE A 373 10.08 9.28 -2.91
CA PHE A 373 9.31 8.74 -1.81
C PHE A 373 9.07 7.28 -2.11
N ALA A 374 9.46 6.37 -1.21
CA ALA A 374 8.95 5.01 -1.28
C ALA A 374 7.53 5.03 -0.72
N GLY A 375 6.55 4.72 -1.56
CA GLY A 375 5.24 4.29 -1.10
C GLY A 375 5.41 2.84 -0.67
N LEU A 376 5.07 2.53 0.56
CA LEU A 376 4.65 1.18 0.88
C LEU A 376 3.24 1.36 1.42
N ILE A 377 2.24 0.83 0.73
CA ILE A 377 0.88 0.88 1.24
C ILE A 377 0.68 -0.34 2.15
N LEU A 378 1.09 -0.21 3.42
CA LEU A 378 0.61 -1.10 4.47
C LEU A 378 -0.83 -0.73 4.83
N LYS A 379 -1.77 -1.12 3.97
CA LYS A 379 -3.22 -1.04 4.25
C LYS A 379 -3.55 -1.94 5.46
N ILE A 380 -3.50 -1.39 6.69
CA ILE A 380 -4.06 -2.02 7.91
C ILE A 380 -5.51 -1.53 8.11
N SER A 381 -6.25 -1.34 7.02
CA SER A 381 -7.68 -1.01 7.08
C SER A 381 -8.50 -2.30 6.97
N GLN A 382 -9.02 -2.80 8.09
CA GLN A 382 -10.07 -3.82 8.03
C GLN A 382 -11.42 -3.13 7.88
N THR A 383 -11.97 -3.16 6.67
CA THR A 383 -13.41 -3.19 6.47
C THR A 383 -13.81 -4.37 5.58
N GLN A 384 -14.87 -5.06 6.03
CA GLN A 384 -15.59 -6.23 5.47
C GLN A 384 -15.04 -7.59 5.93
N ILE A 385 -15.82 -8.57 6.40
CA ILE A 385 -17.23 -8.96 6.14
C ILE A 385 -17.84 -9.54 7.44
N GLY A 386 -19.11 -9.25 7.74
CA GLY A 386 -19.91 -9.84 8.83
C GLY A 386 -20.82 -8.86 9.53
#